data_AF-A0A8J3SVG4-F1
#
_entry.id   AF-A0A8J3SVG4-F1
#
_cell.length_a   1.000
_cell.length_b   1.000
_cell.length_c   1.000
_cell.angle_alpha   90.00
_cell.angle_beta   90.00
_cell.angle_gamma   90.00
#
_symmetry.space_group_name_H-M   'P 1'
#
loop_
_entity.id
_entity.type
_entity.pdbx_description
1 polymer ?
#
loop_
_entity_poly.entity_id
_entity_poly.type
_entity_poly.pdbx_seq_one_letter_code
_entity_poly.pdbx_strand_id
1 'polypeptide(L)'
;MEQMTAPFEWTPDARELADLELLLSGAYRPLTGFMSADDAHAVEEHGSMGDGTPWPAPVTLALPGDHPAAPGDRITLRDPEGAPLAVLTVTERAHGLVAGPVEALGTPEHGPFARLRRSPAEIRGELAGRETLAVTMRGPLDDLNEITATAEELEATILLLPLAFGEGGPAVVRAALKARDKLGGDTRVAVVPLAPRDDHAVDLELRERVAEAYGATEHLAGPEPVTLPGPPHRRGLVVFFTGLSGSGKSTVARGLRDALLERGSRTVTYLDGDVVRHLLSAGLGFSREDRDLNIRRIGFVAAEAARHGGLAICAPIAPFASTREEVRAMVEAVGADFLLVHVATPLAECERRDRKGLYAKARAGSIPEFTGISSPYEEPEDADLTVDTTGVSVERAVETVLDPLIQGGWVR
;
A
#
# COMPACT_ATOMS: atom_id res chain seq x y z
N MET A 1 40.16 -7.22 6.20
CA MET A 1 38.82 -6.90 6.71
C MET A 1 37.96 -8.10 6.35
N GLU A 2 37.98 -9.13 7.19
CA GLU A 2 37.14 -10.33 6.98
C GLU A 2 35.70 -9.87 6.91
N GLN A 3 35.01 -10.21 5.80
CA GLN A 3 33.58 -10.04 5.72
C GLN A 3 32.98 -10.86 6.86
N MET A 4 32.36 -10.19 7.83
CA MET A 4 31.51 -10.79 8.85
C MET A 4 30.28 -11.40 8.14
N THR A 5 30.44 -12.52 7.45
CA THR A 5 29.32 -13.25 6.89
C THR A 5 28.63 -13.97 8.03
N ALA A 6 27.54 -13.38 8.53
CA ALA A 6 26.63 -14.12 9.39
C ALA A 6 26.04 -15.28 8.56
N PRO A 7 25.95 -16.51 9.11
CA PRO A 7 25.50 -17.67 8.35
C PRO A 7 23.99 -17.63 8.01
N PHE A 8 23.24 -16.74 8.67
CA PHE A 8 21.80 -16.57 8.47
C PHE A 8 21.47 -15.17 7.98
N GLU A 9 20.39 -15.09 7.22
CA GLU A 9 19.94 -13.88 6.53
C GLU A 9 18.42 -13.78 6.69
N TRP A 10 17.94 -12.58 6.99
CA TRP A 10 16.51 -12.34 7.14
C TRP A 10 16.15 -10.96 6.58
N THR A 11 14.98 -10.87 5.95
CA THR A 11 14.40 -9.60 5.49
C THR A 11 13.21 -9.30 6.40
N PRO A 12 13.34 -8.36 7.34
CA PRO A 12 12.23 -7.97 8.20
C PRO A 12 11.07 -7.38 7.39
N ASP A 13 9.87 -7.39 7.96
CA ASP A 13 8.73 -6.72 7.34
C ASP A 13 8.86 -5.19 7.36
N ALA A 14 7.90 -4.48 6.77
CA ALA A 14 7.95 -3.03 6.68
C ALA A 14 8.01 -2.32 8.05
N ARG A 15 7.30 -2.83 9.07
CA ARG A 15 7.29 -2.28 10.43
C ARG A 15 8.60 -2.60 11.14
N GLU A 16 9.05 -3.84 11.05
CA GLU A 16 10.30 -4.30 11.67
C GLU A 16 11.53 -3.58 11.08
N LEU A 17 11.52 -3.27 9.78
CA LEU A 17 12.54 -2.44 9.12
C LEU A 17 12.54 -1.00 9.65
N ALA A 18 11.35 -0.44 9.86
CA ALA A 18 11.18 0.90 10.41
C ALA A 18 11.71 0.97 11.85
N ASP A 19 11.37 -0.03 12.67
CA ASP A 19 11.88 -0.19 14.03
C ASP A 19 13.41 -0.44 14.06
N LEU A 20 13.94 -1.23 13.13
CA LEU A 20 15.39 -1.43 12.96
C LEU A 20 16.11 -0.09 12.71
N GLU A 21 15.59 0.76 11.83
CA GLU A 21 16.19 2.07 11.54
C GLU A 21 16.19 2.99 12.79
N LEU A 22 15.15 2.90 13.63
CA LEU A 22 15.07 3.65 14.89
C LEU A 22 16.02 3.11 15.97
N LEU A 23 16.23 1.79 16.02
CA LEU A 23 17.27 1.16 16.85
C LEU A 23 18.67 1.61 16.42
N LEU A 24 18.97 1.52 15.12
CA LEU A 24 20.30 1.83 14.58
C LEU A 24 20.64 3.33 14.68
N SER A 25 19.66 4.21 14.48
CA SER A 25 19.86 5.66 14.65
C SER A 25 19.97 6.09 16.11
N GLY A 26 19.55 5.22 17.06
CA GLY A 26 19.49 5.53 18.48
C GLY A 26 18.25 6.33 18.89
N ALA A 27 17.26 6.47 17.99
CA ALA A 27 15.97 7.08 18.31
C ALA A 27 15.18 6.25 19.34
N TYR A 28 15.47 4.95 19.46
CA TYR A 28 14.88 4.05 20.45
C TYR A 28 15.73 3.82 21.70
N ARG A 29 16.75 4.65 21.99
CA ARG A 29 17.48 4.49 23.25
C ARG A 29 16.53 4.56 24.46
N PRO A 30 16.72 3.70 25.49
CA PRO A 30 17.89 2.87 25.74
C PRO A 30 17.94 1.52 24.99
N LEU A 31 16.93 1.18 24.18
CA LEU A 31 16.99 -0.04 23.37
C LEU A 31 18.17 -0.02 22.40
N THR A 32 18.81 -1.18 22.28
CA THR A 32 19.94 -1.42 21.37
C THR A 32 19.69 -2.60 20.45
N GLY A 33 18.49 -3.18 20.49
CA GLY A 33 18.12 -4.41 19.82
C GLY A 33 16.63 -4.68 19.92
N PHE A 34 16.20 -5.79 19.33
CA PHE A 34 14.83 -6.29 19.46
C PHE A 34 14.64 -6.98 20.81
N MET A 35 13.45 -6.79 21.39
CA MET A 35 13.08 -7.25 22.73
C MET A 35 12.98 -8.77 22.84
N SER A 36 13.26 -9.28 24.05
CA SER A 36 12.91 -10.65 24.45
C SER A 36 11.40 -10.86 24.45
N ALA A 37 10.94 -12.11 24.44
CA ALA A 37 9.51 -12.39 24.56
C ALA A 37 8.96 -11.91 25.91
N ASP A 38 9.75 -12.02 26.98
CA ASP A 38 9.37 -11.56 28.32
C ASP A 38 9.29 -10.02 28.40
N ASP A 39 10.25 -9.29 27.81
CA ASP A 39 10.19 -7.83 27.76
C ASP A 39 9.04 -7.32 26.90
N ALA A 40 8.79 -7.96 25.75
CA ALA A 40 7.67 -7.62 24.89
C ALA A 40 6.34 -7.78 25.64
N HIS A 41 6.17 -8.89 26.34
CA HIS A 41 4.97 -9.14 27.13
C HIS A 41 4.83 -8.17 28.31
N ALA A 42 5.93 -7.89 29.03
CA ALA A 42 5.93 -6.92 30.13
C ALA A 42 5.51 -5.52 29.63
N VAL A 43 5.98 -5.11 28.45
CA VAL A 43 5.60 -3.85 27.81
C VAL A 43 4.12 -3.83 27.45
N GLU A 44 3.59 -4.90 26.87
CA GLU A 44 2.14 -4.99 26.54
C GLU A 44 1.25 -4.92 27.78
N GLU A 45 1.63 -5.59 28.86
CA GLU A 45 0.82 -5.68 30.07
C GLU A 45 0.97 -4.46 30.99
N HIS A 46 2.17 -3.88 31.07
CA HIS A 46 2.54 -2.93 32.13
C HIS A 46 3.15 -1.62 31.60
N GLY A 47 3.39 -1.47 30.29
CA GLY A 47 4.04 -0.27 29.73
C GLY A 47 5.50 -0.08 30.18
N SER A 48 6.17 -1.16 30.57
CA SER A 48 7.58 -1.15 30.98
C SER A 48 8.26 -2.48 30.68
N MET A 49 9.58 -2.44 30.45
CA MET A 49 10.40 -3.63 30.25
C MET A 49 10.56 -4.42 31.55
N GLY A 50 11.12 -5.63 31.47
CA GLY A 50 11.33 -6.49 32.65
C GLY A 50 12.24 -5.88 33.72
N ASP A 51 13.08 -4.91 33.36
CA ASP A 51 13.92 -4.15 34.28
C ASP A 51 13.24 -2.92 34.92
N GLY A 52 11.96 -2.68 34.59
CA GLY A 52 11.14 -1.57 35.06
C GLY A 52 11.32 -0.27 34.27
N THR A 53 12.16 -0.25 33.23
CA THR A 53 12.28 0.91 32.34
C THR A 53 10.97 1.11 31.59
N PRO A 54 10.30 2.29 31.69
CA PRO A 54 9.07 2.54 30.95
C PRO A 54 9.30 2.38 29.45
N TRP A 55 8.40 1.70 28.74
CA TRP A 55 8.41 1.56 27.28
C TRP A 55 7.00 1.36 26.72
N PRO A 56 6.57 2.08 25.66
CA PRO A 56 5.15 2.19 25.34
C PRO A 56 4.66 1.04 24.45
N ALA A 57 5.53 0.48 23.60
CA ALA A 57 5.14 -0.48 22.58
C ALA A 57 6.26 -1.51 22.33
N PRO A 58 5.94 -2.80 22.16
CA PRO A 58 6.94 -3.81 21.86
C PRO A 58 7.70 -3.51 20.57
N VAL A 59 9.02 -3.73 20.61
CA VAL A 59 9.92 -3.64 19.46
C VAL A 59 10.50 -5.04 19.23
N THR A 60 9.83 -5.83 18.38
CA THR A 60 10.10 -7.25 18.21
C THR A 60 10.45 -7.57 16.76
N LEU A 61 11.13 -8.71 16.55
CA LEU A 61 11.43 -9.26 15.24
C LEU A 61 10.93 -10.70 15.18
N ALA A 62 10.06 -11.01 14.22
CA ALA A 62 9.53 -12.35 14.02
C ALA A 62 10.45 -13.16 13.08
N LEU A 63 10.57 -14.46 13.38
CA LEU A 63 11.17 -15.44 12.47
C LEU A 63 10.23 -16.62 12.28
N PRO A 64 10.14 -17.19 11.07
CA PRO A 64 9.44 -18.45 10.84
C PRO A 64 9.91 -19.55 11.80
N GLY A 65 8.99 -20.42 12.21
CA GLY A 65 9.28 -21.49 13.17
C GLY A 65 10.37 -22.47 12.68
N ASP A 66 10.49 -22.63 11.37
CA ASP A 66 11.48 -23.47 10.69
C ASP A 66 12.81 -22.76 10.42
N HIS A 67 12.94 -21.47 10.74
CA HIS A 67 14.23 -20.77 10.64
C HIS A 67 15.27 -21.47 11.55
N PRO A 68 16.54 -21.66 11.15
CA PRO A 68 17.49 -22.47 11.92
C PRO A 68 18.22 -21.73 13.06
N ALA A 69 18.20 -20.40 13.09
CA ALA A 69 18.96 -19.62 14.07
C ALA A 69 18.58 -19.90 15.53
N ALA A 70 19.58 -19.91 16.41
CA ALA A 70 19.49 -20.17 17.84
C ALA A 70 20.30 -19.12 18.64
N PRO A 71 20.13 -19.05 19.98
CA PRO A 71 20.94 -18.18 20.83
C PRO A 71 22.45 -18.37 20.60
N GLY A 72 23.17 -17.26 20.42
CA GLY A 72 24.59 -17.22 20.05
C GLY A 72 24.85 -17.02 18.56
N ASP A 73 23.87 -17.27 17.69
CA ASP A 73 24.01 -17.06 16.25
C ASP A 73 23.95 -15.59 15.88
N ARG A 74 24.41 -15.28 14.66
CA ARG A 74 24.29 -13.96 14.04
C ARG A 74 23.37 -14.04 12.83
N ILE A 75 22.49 -13.05 12.66
CA ILE A 75 21.58 -12.93 11.52
C ILE A 75 21.84 -11.60 10.82
N THR A 76 22.14 -11.64 9.52
CA THR A 76 22.20 -10.43 8.70
C THR A 76 20.78 -9.99 8.34
N LEU A 77 20.39 -8.80 8.80
CA LEU A 77 19.12 -8.18 8.46
C LEU A 77 19.29 -7.38 7.15
N ARG A 78 18.37 -7.58 6.20
CA ARG A 78 18.44 -7.01 4.85
C ARG A 78 17.23 -6.13 4.52
N ASP A 79 17.41 -5.24 3.55
CA ASP A 79 16.29 -4.59 2.87
C ASP A 79 15.56 -5.56 1.90
N PRO A 80 14.38 -5.18 1.37
CA PRO A 80 13.64 -5.99 0.40
C PRO A 80 14.40 -6.28 -0.91
N GLU A 81 15.39 -5.44 -1.25
CA GLU A 81 16.27 -5.61 -2.41
C GLU A 81 17.46 -6.56 -2.13
N GLY A 82 17.62 -7.02 -0.88
CA GLY A 82 18.66 -7.94 -0.44
C GLY A 82 19.95 -7.28 0.03
N ALA A 83 20.02 -5.95 0.16
CA ALA A 83 21.18 -5.24 0.68
C ALA A 83 21.27 -5.42 2.21
N PRO A 84 22.48 -5.70 2.76
CA PRO A 84 22.66 -5.89 4.19
C PRO A 84 22.60 -4.55 4.95
N LEU A 85 21.76 -4.48 5.99
CA LEU A 85 21.56 -3.29 6.82
C LEU A 85 22.27 -3.40 8.17
N ALA A 86 22.10 -4.53 8.86
CA ALA A 86 22.60 -4.74 10.21
C ALA A 86 22.85 -6.22 10.51
N VAL A 87 23.54 -6.50 11.61
CA VAL A 87 23.64 -7.83 12.19
C VAL A 87 22.95 -7.85 13.55
N LEU A 88 22.02 -8.78 13.72
CA LEU A 88 21.44 -9.15 15.00
C LEU A 88 22.27 -10.27 15.62
N THR A 89 22.67 -10.12 16.88
CA THR A 89 23.27 -11.22 17.66
C THR A 89 22.18 -11.84 18.53
N VAL A 90 21.81 -13.09 18.26
CA VAL A 90 20.65 -13.73 18.89
C VAL A 90 20.94 -14.01 20.36
N THR A 91 20.18 -13.38 21.26
CA THR A 91 20.23 -13.67 22.70
C THR A 91 19.12 -14.63 23.11
N GLU A 92 17.98 -14.59 22.43
CA GLU A 92 16.83 -15.43 22.70
C GLU A 92 16.08 -15.77 21.41
N ARG A 93 15.46 -16.95 21.38
CA ARG A 93 14.45 -17.31 20.40
C ARG A 93 13.30 -18.03 21.10
N ALA A 94 12.14 -17.40 21.16
CA ALA A 94 10.97 -17.90 21.85
C ALA A 94 9.69 -17.34 21.21
N HIS A 95 8.60 -18.11 21.25
CA HIS A 95 7.27 -17.65 20.79
C HIS A 95 7.23 -17.10 19.35
N GLY A 96 8.12 -17.57 18.46
CA GLY A 96 8.22 -17.08 17.08
C GLY A 96 8.99 -15.76 16.93
N LEU A 97 9.52 -15.22 18.02
CA LEU A 97 10.34 -14.01 18.05
C LEU A 97 11.83 -14.35 18.17
N VAL A 98 12.65 -13.42 17.72
CA VAL A 98 14.10 -13.41 17.95
C VAL A 98 14.50 -12.09 18.61
N ALA A 99 15.31 -12.20 19.65
CA ALA A 99 15.76 -11.05 20.42
C ALA A 99 17.27 -10.88 20.34
N GLY A 100 17.74 -9.66 20.57
CA GLY A 100 19.15 -9.37 20.76
C GLY A 100 19.59 -8.04 20.16
N PRO A 101 20.81 -7.60 20.50
CA PRO A 101 21.36 -6.33 20.04
C PRO A 101 21.58 -6.34 18.53
N VAL A 102 21.44 -5.17 17.92
CA VAL A 102 21.68 -4.93 16.50
C VAL A 102 22.88 -4.02 16.29
N GLU A 103 23.73 -4.36 15.33
CA GLU A 103 24.91 -3.59 14.94
C GLU A 103 24.78 -3.19 13.47
N ALA A 104 24.92 -1.90 13.16
CA ALA A 104 24.88 -1.41 11.77
C ALA A 104 26.03 -1.99 10.94
N LEU A 105 25.74 -2.45 9.73
CA LEU A 105 26.76 -2.83 8.73
C LEU A 105 27.14 -1.69 7.79
N GLY A 106 26.33 -0.61 7.76
CA GLY A 106 26.56 0.59 6.96
C GLY A 106 25.53 1.67 7.29
N THR A 107 25.66 2.83 6.65
CA THR A 107 24.62 3.87 6.68
C THR A 107 23.47 3.48 5.75
N PRO A 108 22.20 3.48 6.19
CA PRO A 108 21.07 3.19 5.32
C PRO A 108 21.03 4.20 4.14
N GLU A 109 21.26 3.74 2.92
CA GLU A 109 21.22 4.57 1.70
C GLU A 109 19.90 4.37 0.94
N HIS A 110 18.75 4.48 1.60
CA HIS A 110 17.51 4.07 0.96
C HIS A 110 16.43 5.16 0.92
N GLY A 111 15.92 5.38 -0.29
CA GLY A 111 14.63 6.00 -0.54
C GLY A 111 14.60 7.53 -0.70
N PRO A 112 13.41 8.07 -1.02
CA PRO A 112 13.19 9.50 -1.15
C PRO A 112 13.56 10.23 0.14
N PHE A 113 14.18 11.40 0.01
CA PHE A 113 14.54 12.26 1.13
C PHE A 113 15.56 11.67 2.11
N ALA A 114 16.38 10.68 1.71
CA ALA A 114 17.46 10.13 2.54
C ALA A 114 18.32 11.20 3.24
N ARG A 115 18.65 12.31 2.55
CA ARG A 115 19.38 13.46 3.14
C ARG A 115 18.72 14.12 4.37
N LEU A 116 17.42 13.88 4.58
CA LEU A 116 16.65 14.42 5.71
C LEU A 116 16.48 13.39 6.83
N ARG A 117 16.86 12.13 6.63
CA ARG A 117 16.88 11.07 7.64
C ARG A 117 18.16 11.16 8.46
N ARG A 118 18.24 12.22 9.27
CA ARG A 118 19.39 12.50 10.15
C ARG A 118 19.16 11.84 11.49
N SER A 119 20.22 11.33 12.12
CA SER A 119 20.16 10.70 13.43
C SER A 119 19.80 11.71 14.53
N PRO A 120 19.23 11.25 15.66
CA PRO A 120 19.03 12.07 16.85
C PRO A 120 20.30 12.82 17.31
N ALA A 121 21.47 12.17 17.23
CA ALA A 121 22.74 12.78 17.63
C ALA A 121 23.12 13.99 16.74
N GLU A 122 22.93 13.88 15.42
CA GLU A 122 23.18 14.98 14.47
C GLU A 122 22.22 16.15 14.72
N ILE A 123 20.91 15.85 14.90
CA ILE A 123 19.90 16.89 15.15
C ILE A 123 20.16 17.62 16.47
N ARG A 124 20.45 16.89 17.55
CA ARG A 124 20.82 17.51 18.84
C ARG A 124 22.07 18.39 18.71
N GLY A 125 23.05 17.97 17.92
CA GLY A 125 24.23 18.77 17.62
C GLY A 125 23.89 20.11 16.95
N GLU A 126 22.92 20.12 16.03
CA GLU A 126 22.42 21.34 15.38
C GLU A 126 21.56 22.23 16.28
N LEU A 127 20.79 21.62 17.19
CA LEU A 127 19.97 22.34 18.16
C LEU A 127 20.84 22.99 19.24
N ALA A 128 22.01 22.43 19.54
CA ALA A 128 23.00 22.97 20.49
C ALA A 128 22.42 23.25 21.89
N GLY A 129 21.46 22.44 22.33
CA GLY A 129 20.82 22.55 23.65
C GLY A 129 19.79 23.68 23.78
N ARG A 130 19.35 24.27 22.67
CA ARG A 130 18.22 25.22 22.67
C ARG A 130 16.92 24.52 23.04
N GLU A 131 16.04 25.25 23.73
CA GLU A 131 14.63 24.85 23.89
C GLU A 131 14.05 24.52 22.51
N THR A 132 13.37 23.38 22.41
CA THR A 132 12.95 22.82 21.13
C THR A 132 11.52 22.31 21.21
N LEU A 133 10.65 22.92 20.41
CA LEU A 133 9.30 22.45 20.18
C LEU A 133 9.30 21.48 19.00
N ALA A 134 9.18 20.19 19.29
CA ALA A 134 9.08 19.18 18.25
C ALA A 134 7.63 18.95 17.83
N VAL A 135 7.37 18.94 16.53
CA VAL A 135 6.06 18.64 15.97
C VAL A 135 6.15 17.35 15.17
N THR A 136 5.54 16.27 15.67
CA THR A 136 5.47 15.01 14.93
C THR A 136 4.31 15.04 13.94
N MET A 137 4.54 14.59 12.70
CA MET A 137 3.55 14.73 11.62
C MET A 137 3.25 13.38 10.99
N ARG A 138 1.99 12.96 10.99
CA ARG A 138 1.50 11.85 10.13
C ARG A 138 0.76 12.34 8.88
N GLY A 139 0.50 13.64 8.79
CA GLY A 139 -0.14 14.31 7.66
C GLY A 139 0.25 15.79 7.57
N PRO A 140 -0.43 16.57 6.72
CA PRO A 140 -0.28 18.02 6.69
C PRO A 140 -0.70 18.68 8.00
N LEU A 141 0.01 19.74 8.40
CA LEU A 141 -0.41 20.61 9.51
C LEU A 141 -1.50 21.58 9.05
N ASP A 142 -2.51 21.77 9.88
CA ASP A 142 -3.69 22.61 9.63
C ASP A 142 -3.57 24.00 10.28
N ASP A 143 -3.04 24.11 11.50
CA ASP A 143 -2.77 25.40 12.17
C ASP A 143 -1.28 25.63 12.44
N LEU A 144 -0.65 26.43 11.56
CA LEU A 144 0.75 26.83 11.75
C LEU A 144 0.89 28.01 12.73
N ASN A 145 -0.18 28.79 12.96
CA ASN A 145 -0.10 29.95 13.84
C ASN A 145 -0.01 29.52 15.30
N GLU A 146 -0.73 28.46 15.67
CA GLU A 146 -0.64 27.84 17.01
C GLU A 146 0.80 27.40 17.28
N ILE A 147 1.41 26.65 16.35
CA ILE A 147 2.81 26.19 16.48
C ILE A 147 3.77 27.38 16.65
N THR A 148 3.60 28.45 15.86
CA THR A 148 4.43 29.65 15.98
C THR A 148 4.23 30.33 17.33
N ALA A 149 2.99 30.52 17.78
CA ALA A 149 2.69 31.16 19.06
C ALA A 149 3.26 30.37 20.25
N THR A 150 3.12 29.03 20.25
CA THR A 150 3.70 28.16 21.28
C THR A 150 5.22 28.23 21.27
N ALA A 151 5.86 28.18 20.10
CA ALA A 151 7.31 28.29 20.00
C ALA A 151 7.82 29.66 20.51
N GLU A 152 7.10 30.75 20.21
CA GLU A 152 7.43 32.09 20.70
C GLU A 152 7.28 32.21 22.21
N GLU A 153 6.20 31.66 22.80
CA GLU A 153 5.97 31.65 24.24
C GLU A 153 7.06 30.89 25.01
N LEU A 154 7.53 29.78 24.44
CA LEU A 154 8.57 28.93 25.01
C LEU A 154 10.01 29.38 24.69
N GLU A 155 10.17 30.42 23.87
CA GLU A 155 11.48 30.81 23.29
C GLU A 155 12.20 29.63 22.59
N ALA A 156 11.43 28.73 21.96
CA ALA A 156 11.89 27.46 21.43
C ALA A 156 12.14 27.48 19.91
N THR A 157 13.12 26.68 19.46
CA THR A 157 13.32 26.36 18.03
C THR A 157 12.33 25.28 17.59
N ILE A 158 11.72 25.43 16.41
CA ILE A 158 10.79 24.43 15.89
C ILE A 158 11.55 23.28 15.19
N LEU A 159 11.21 22.05 15.55
CA LEU A 159 11.67 20.83 14.88
C LEU A 159 10.49 20.04 14.32
N LEU A 160 10.37 19.95 13.00
CA LEU A 160 9.36 19.10 12.37
C LEU A 160 9.90 17.67 12.21
N LEU A 161 9.14 16.71 12.69
CA LEU A 161 9.42 15.27 12.61
C LEU A 161 8.35 14.57 11.77
N PRO A 162 8.41 14.64 10.42
CA PRO A 162 7.54 13.84 9.57
C PRO A 162 7.79 12.34 9.79
N LEU A 163 6.76 11.66 10.29
CA LEU A 163 6.73 10.23 10.55
C LEU A 163 6.45 9.50 9.24
N ALA A 164 7.51 9.20 8.48
CA ALA A 164 7.43 8.67 7.15
C ALA A 164 7.42 7.14 7.16
N PHE A 165 6.24 6.55 6.98
CA PHE A 165 6.05 5.10 6.89
C PHE A 165 5.22 4.72 5.65
N GLY A 166 5.58 3.62 4.99
CA GLY A 166 4.91 3.13 3.78
C GLY A 166 4.95 4.10 2.58
N GLU A 167 4.08 3.86 1.59
CA GLU A 167 4.01 4.66 0.36
C GLU A 167 3.57 6.12 0.61
N GLY A 168 2.87 6.38 1.71
CA GLY A 168 2.43 7.72 2.11
C GLY A 168 3.55 8.61 2.67
N GLY A 169 4.65 8.02 3.16
CA GLY A 169 5.73 8.74 3.83
C GLY A 169 6.27 9.96 3.06
N PRO A 170 6.61 9.83 1.75
CA PRO A 170 7.05 10.97 0.94
C PRO A 170 6.09 12.16 0.90
N ALA A 171 4.77 11.94 1.02
CA ALA A 171 3.79 13.02 1.04
C ALA A 171 3.86 13.83 2.34
N VAL A 172 4.01 13.15 3.47
CA VAL A 172 4.19 13.77 4.80
C VAL A 172 5.47 14.60 4.84
N VAL A 173 6.57 14.09 4.28
CA VAL A 173 7.84 14.84 4.18
C VAL A 173 7.68 16.10 3.34
N ARG A 174 6.98 16.04 2.20
CA ARG A 174 6.68 17.24 1.39
C ARG A 174 5.82 18.25 2.15
N ALA A 175 4.85 17.78 2.94
CA ALA A 175 4.03 18.65 3.77
C ALA A 175 4.88 19.35 4.85
N ALA A 176 5.79 18.62 5.51
CA ALA A 176 6.73 19.19 6.49
C ALA A 176 7.65 20.26 5.86
N LEU A 177 8.21 19.99 4.68
CA LEU A 177 9.02 20.97 3.95
C LEU A 177 8.22 22.22 3.61
N LYS A 178 6.94 22.07 3.21
CA LYS A 178 6.06 23.20 2.92
C LYS A 178 5.68 23.99 4.18
N ALA A 179 5.51 23.31 5.31
CA ALA A 179 5.27 23.94 6.61
C ALA A 179 6.51 24.72 7.08
N ARG A 180 7.70 24.14 6.98
CA ARG A 180 8.98 24.80 7.29
C ARG A 180 9.15 26.12 6.54
N ASP A 181 8.84 26.14 5.24
CA ASP A 181 8.93 27.35 4.43
C ASP A 181 8.01 28.49 4.93
N LYS A 182 6.94 28.16 5.68
CA LYS A 182 6.01 29.13 6.28
C LYS A 182 6.35 29.48 7.74
N LEU A 183 6.86 28.52 8.51
CA LEU A 183 7.23 28.69 9.93
C LEU A 183 8.53 29.49 10.12
N GLY A 184 9.38 29.58 9.09
CA GLY A 184 10.59 30.41 9.10
C GLY A 184 11.90 29.62 9.03
N GLY A 185 13.00 30.33 8.74
CA GLY A 185 14.28 29.74 8.35
C GLY A 185 15.02 28.93 9.43
N ASP A 186 14.74 29.16 10.71
CA ASP A 186 15.34 28.40 11.81
C ASP A 186 14.69 27.04 12.05
N THR A 187 13.52 26.80 11.44
CA THR A 187 12.79 25.53 11.55
C THR A 187 13.59 24.37 10.97
N ARG A 188 13.81 23.33 11.76
CA ARG A 188 14.50 22.10 11.34
C ARG A 188 13.51 21.02 10.92
N VAL A 189 13.97 20.12 10.06
CA VAL A 189 13.19 18.95 9.61
C VAL A 189 14.08 17.72 9.73
N ALA A 190 13.59 16.67 10.37
CA ALA A 190 14.23 15.36 10.41
C ALA A 190 13.18 14.27 10.13
N VAL A 191 13.42 13.46 9.10
CA VAL A 191 12.51 12.39 8.72
C VAL A 191 12.69 11.21 9.66
N VAL A 192 11.59 10.74 10.23
CA VAL A 192 11.57 9.64 11.19
C VAL A 192 10.77 8.48 10.61
N PRO A 193 11.33 7.28 10.47
CA PRO A 193 10.61 6.10 9.97
C PRO A 193 9.77 5.46 11.09
N LEU A 194 8.80 6.17 11.66
CA LEU A 194 7.97 5.65 12.75
C LEU A 194 6.66 5.05 12.22
N ALA A 195 6.55 3.72 12.26
CA ALA A 195 5.31 3.01 11.95
C ALA A 195 4.19 3.37 12.95
N PRO A 196 2.92 3.47 12.51
CA PRO A 196 1.79 3.67 13.40
C PRO A 196 1.50 2.43 14.26
N ARG A 197 1.11 2.67 15.53
CA ARG A 197 0.55 1.66 16.45
C ARG A 197 -0.98 1.77 16.47
N ASP A 198 -1.64 0.64 16.69
CA ASP A 198 -3.11 0.54 16.61
C ASP A 198 -3.79 1.26 17.78
N ASP A 199 -3.19 1.19 18.97
CA ASP A 199 -3.63 1.99 20.12
C ASP A 199 -3.08 3.42 20.02
N HIS A 200 -3.99 4.39 20.02
CA HIS A 200 -3.67 5.80 19.83
C HIS A 200 -2.84 6.38 20.98
N ALA A 201 -3.10 5.99 22.23
CA ALA A 201 -2.37 6.48 23.39
C ALA A 201 -0.92 5.95 23.35
N VAL A 202 -0.76 4.66 23.08
CA VAL A 202 0.55 4.02 22.89
C VAL A 202 1.32 4.67 21.74
N ASP A 203 0.65 4.95 20.61
CA ASP A 203 1.31 5.61 19.48
C ASP A 203 1.76 7.02 19.84
N LEU A 204 0.94 7.79 20.58
CA LEU A 204 1.30 9.14 21.02
C LEU A 204 2.51 9.14 21.97
N GLU A 205 2.53 8.25 22.97
CA GLU A 205 3.68 8.10 23.88
C GLU A 205 4.97 7.72 23.13
N LEU A 206 4.86 6.87 22.10
CA LEU A 206 6.01 6.52 21.27
C LEU A 206 6.50 7.71 20.43
N ARG A 207 5.59 8.54 19.91
CA ARG A 207 5.95 9.78 19.20
C ARG A 207 6.68 10.76 20.10
N GLU A 208 6.22 10.94 21.33
CA GLU A 208 6.82 11.82 22.33
C GLU A 208 8.25 11.37 22.65
N ARG A 209 8.45 10.08 22.95
CA ARG A 209 9.78 9.51 23.19
C ARG A 209 10.74 9.69 22.02
N VAL A 210 10.25 9.51 20.80
CA VAL A 210 11.07 9.76 19.61
C VAL A 210 11.38 11.25 19.50
N ALA A 211 10.43 12.15 19.75
CA ALA A 211 10.69 13.58 19.77
C ALA A 211 11.75 13.96 20.81
N GLU A 212 11.63 13.44 22.04
CA GLU A 212 12.62 13.59 23.10
C GLU A 212 13.98 13.10 22.64
N ALA A 213 14.06 11.91 22.02
CA ALA A 213 15.30 11.35 21.51
C ALA A 213 16.01 12.30 20.54
N TYR A 214 15.26 13.03 19.71
CA TYR A 214 15.76 14.05 18.78
C TYR A 214 16.08 15.42 19.43
N GLY A 215 15.82 15.58 20.72
CA GLY A 215 16.16 16.78 21.49
C GLY A 215 15.00 17.73 21.75
N ALA A 216 13.76 17.26 21.61
CA ALA A 216 12.59 18.02 22.04
C ALA A 216 12.65 18.28 23.55
N THR A 217 12.27 19.50 23.95
CA THR A 217 11.91 19.84 25.33
C THR A 217 10.40 19.90 25.50
N GLU A 218 9.68 20.22 24.42
CA GLU A 218 8.23 20.18 24.33
C GLU A 218 7.81 19.45 23.05
N HIS A 219 6.67 18.75 23.11
CA HIS A 219 6.16 17.95 22.00
C HIS A 219 4.72 18.32 21.65
N LEU A 220 4.47 18.54 20.35
CA LEU A 220 3.13 18.64 19.78
C LEU A 220 2.93 17.52 18.76
N ALA A 221 1.86 16.76 18.93
CA ALA A 221 1.41 15.83 17.90
C ALA A 221 0.56 16.57 16.87
N GLY A 222 1.01 16.58 15.61
CA GLY A 222 0.19 17.05 14.50
C GLY A 222 -1.06 16.18 14.32
N PRO A 223 -2.07 16.68 13.58
CA PRO A 223 -3.32 15.96 13.38
C PRO A 223 -3.09 14.62 12.68
N GLU A 224 -3.95 13.65 12.99
CA GLU A 224 -4.00 12.40 12.24
C GLU A 224 -4.33 12.68 10.77
N PRO A 225 -3.71 11.92 9.84
CA PRO A 225 -3.91 12.14 8.43
C PRO A 225 -5.37 11.87 8.06
N VAL A 226 -6.05 12.90 7.55
CA VAL A 226 -7.39 12.73 6.96
C VAL A 226 -7.22 12.38 5.49
N THR A 227 -7.61 11.16 5.11
CA THR A 227 -7.69 10.77 3.70
C THR A 227 -8.92 11.41 3.07
N LEU A 228 -8.71 12.56 2.43
CA LEU A 228 -9.74 13.18 1.59
C LEU A 228 -9.61 12.62 0.17
N PRO A 229 -10.57 11.81 -0.33
CA PRO A 229 -10.53 11.38 -1.72
C PRO A 229 -10.53 12.61 -2.61
N GLY A 230 -9.59 12.66 -3.55
CA GLY A 230 -9.57 13.71 -4.56
C GLY A 230 -10.89 13.75 -5.35
N PRO A 231 -11.15 14.80 -6.14
CA PRO A 231 -12.38 14.82 -6.91
C PRO A 231 -12.41 13.65 -7.93
N PRO A 232 -13.57 13.01 -8.20
CA PRO A 232 -13.65 11.75 -8.96
C PRO A 232 -12.93 11.77 -10.32
N HIS A 233 -13.00 12.88 -11.07
CA HIS A 233 -12.28 13.05 -12.34
C HIS A 233 -10.74 13.02 -12.25
N ARG A 234 -10.16 13.11 -11.05
CA ARG A 234 -8.71 12.98 -10.80
C ARG A 234 -8.33 11.66 -10.14
N ARG A 235 -9.32 10.89 -9.66
CA ARG A 235 -9.11 9.59 -9.03
C ARG A 235 -9.00 8.51 -10.09
N GLY A 236 -8.18 7.50 -9.84
CA GLY A 236 -8.16 6.29 -10.63
C GLY A 236 -9.52 5.63 -10.70
N LEU A 237 -9.87 5.06 -11.85
CA LEU A 237 -11.11 4.31 -12.01
C LEU A 237 -10.85 3.03 -12.82
N VAL A 238 -11.36 1.90 -12.35
CA VAL A 238 -11.41 0.65 -13.12
C VAL A 238 -12.85 0.34 -13.47
N VAL A 239 -13.18 0.41 -14.76
CA VAL A 239 -14.46 -0.07 -15.30
C VAL A 239 -14.28 -1.52 -15.72
N PHE A 240 -14.80 -2.43 -14.90
CA PHE A 240 -14.58 -3.86 -15.02
C PHE A 240 -15.82 -4.55 -15.57
N PHE A 241 -15.78 -4.97 -16.84
CA PHE A 241 -16.87 -5.72 -17.45
C PHE A 241 -16.77 -7.22 -17.14
N THR A 242 -17.91 -7.84 -16.88
CA THR A 242 -18.07 -9.30 -16.73
C THR A 242 -19.31 -9.80 -17.48
N GLY A 243 -19.33 -11.08 -17.85
CA GLY A 243 -20.38 -11.65 -18.71
C GLY A 243 -19.91 -12.82 -19.57
N LEU A 244 -20.86 -13.58 -20.10
CA LEU A 244 -20.62 -14.74 -20.96
C LEU A 244 -19.86 -14.41 -22.25
N SER A 245 -19.16 -15.38 -22.84
CA SER A 245 -18.57 -15.20 -24.17
C SER A 245 -19.65 -14.79 -25.18
N GLY A 246 -19.38 -13.87 -26.11
CA GLY A 246 -20.39 -13.42 -27.06
C GLY A 246 -21.48 -12.46 -26.50
N SER A 247 -21.48 -12.15 -25.19
CA SER A 247 -22.45 -11.22 -24.58
C SER A 247 -22.33 -9.76 -25.03
N GLY A 248 -21.24 -9.39 -25.71
CA GLY A 248 -21.04 -8.02 -26.21
C GLY A 248 -20.06 -7.16 -25.40
N LYS A 249 -19.51 -7.66 -24.29
CA LYS A 249 -18.50 -6.96 -23.45
C LYS A 249 -17.45 -6.20 -24.24
N SER A 250 -16.66 -6.89 -25.07
CA SER A 250 -15.57 -6.27 -25.84
C SER A 250 -16.06 -5.20 -26.82
N THR A 251 -17.30 -5.33 -27.31
CA THR A 251 -17.90 -4.33 -28.19
C THR A 251 -18.25 -3.06 -27.40
N VAL A 252 -18.95 -3.20 -26.28
CA VAL A 252 -19.33 -2.08 -25.41
C VAL A 252 -18.09 -1.41 -24.79
N ALA A 253 -17.15 -2.21 -24.29
CA ALA A 253 -15.90 -1.72 -23.70
C ALA A 253 -15.03 -0.95 -24.72
N ARG A 254 -15.00 -1.40 -25.98
CA ARG A 254 -14.30 -0.66 -27.05
C ARG A 254 -15.02 0.64 -27.40
N GLY A 255 -16.35 0.62 -27.52
CA GLY A 255 -17.11 1.84 -27.75
C GLY A 255 -16.97 2.85 -26.62
N LEU A 256 -16.96 2.39 -25.36
CA LEU A 256 -16.67 3.23 -24.20
C LEU A 256 -15.26 3.84 -24.28
N ARG A 257 -14.25 3.03 -24.60
CA ARG A 257 -12.88 3.50 -24.80
C ARG A 257 -12.83 4.60 -25.86
N ASP A 258 -13.43 4.37 -27.01
CA ASP A 258 -13.40 5.30 -28.14
C ASP A 258 -14.09 6.62 -27.75
N ALA A 259 -15.26 6.55 -27.11
CA ALA A 259 -15.97 7.73 -26.60
C ALA A 259 -15.18 8.52 -25.53
N LEU A 260 -14.40 7.84 -24.69
CA LEU A 260 -13.53 8.49 -23.69
C LEU A 260 -12.31 9.15 -24.33
N LEU A 261 -11.71 8.50 -25.33
CA LEU A 261 -10.58 9.05 -26.09
C LEU A 261 -10.99 10.29 -26.88
N GLU A 262 -12.18 10.28 -27.49
CA GLU A 262 -12.74 11.43 -28.21
C GLU A 262 -12.96 12.65 -27.31
N ARG A 263 -13.31 12.43 -26.02
CA ARG A 263 -13.48 13.50 -25.02
C ARG A 263 -12.15 14.05 -24.51
N GLY A 264 -11.10 13.23 -24.46
CA GLY A 264 -9.76 13.63 -24.04
C GLY A 264 -9.61 14.00 -22.55
N SER A 265 -10.61 13.77 -21.71
CA SER A 265 -10.59 14.15 -20.28
C SER A 265 -9.88 13.14 -19.36
N ARG A 266 -9.57 11.93 -19.86
CA ARG A 266 -8.93 10.84 -19.12
C ARG A 266 -7.87 10.13 -19.96
N THR A 267 -6.80 9.67 -19.32
CA THR A 267 -5.88 8.67 -19.90
C THR A 267 -6.48 7.28 -19.74
N VAL A 268 -6.61 6.54 -20.85
CA VAL A 268 -7.34 5.26 -20.87
C VAL A 268 -6.40 4.08 -21.15
N THR A 269 -6.45 3.08 -20.28
CA THR A 269 -5.78 1.77 -20.47
C THR A 269 -6.85 0.73 -20.78
N TYR A 270 -6.72 0.04 -21.92
CA TYR A 270 -7.71 -0.96 -22.36
C TYR A 270 -7.15 -2.39 -22.22
N LEU A 271 -7.78 -3.18 -21.35
CA LEU A 271 -7.38 -4.54 -20.97
C LEU A 271 -8.47 -5.55 -21.37
N ASP A 272 -8.56 -5.84 -22.66
CA ASP A 272 -9.45 -6.90 -23.17
C ASP A 272 -8.78 -8.28 -23.06
N GLY A 273 -9.56 -9.30 -22.71
CA GLY A 273 -9.07 -10.66 -22.55
C GLY A 273 -8.33 -11.21 -23.78
N ASP A 274 -8.69 -10.80 -25.01
CA ASP A 274 -7.96 -11.21 -26.22
C ASP A 274 -6.58 -10.55 -26.30
N VAL A 275 -6.46 -9.26 -25.94
CA VAL A 275 -5.19 -8.50 -25.97
C VAL A 275 -4.26 -8.97 -24.84
N VAL A 276 -4.81 -9.12 -23.64
CA VAL A 276 -4.09 -9.56 -22.45
C VAL A 276 -3.54 -10.97 -22.63
N ARG A 277 -4.28 -11.87 -23.29
CA ARG A 277 -3.85 -13.26 -23.52
C ARG A 277 -2.59 -13.39 -24.35
N HIS A 278 -2.30 -12.44 -25.23
CA HIS A 278 -1.09 -12.47 -26.05
C HIS A 278 0.18 -12.08 -25.31
N LEU A 279 0.08 -11.26 -24.25
CA LEU A 279 1.23 -10.70 -23.54
C LEU A 279 1.30 -11.16 -22.09
N LEU A 280 0.25 -10.91 -21.31
CA LEU A 280 0.22 -11.12 -19.86
C LEU A 280 -0.15 -12.55 -19.47
N SER A 281 -0.86 -13.28 -20.33
CA SER A 281 -1.33 -14.64 -20.06
C SER A 281 -0.87 -15.67 -21.08
N ALA A 282 0.23 -15.37 -21.78
CA ALA A 282 0.89 -16.34 -22.64
C ALA A 282 1.31 -17.57 -21.83
N GLY A 283 0.94 -18.76 -22.31
CA GLY A 283 1.22 -20.03 -21.64
C GLY A 283 0.15 -20.50 -20.63
N LEU A 284 -0.85 -19.68 -20.29
CA LEU A 284 -2.00 -20.14 -19.50
C LEU A 284 -2.98 -20.92 -20.36
N GLY A 285 -3.46 -22.04 -19.83
CA GLY A 285 -4.48 -22.88 -20.43
C GLY A 285 -5.90 -22.40 -20.13
N PHE A 286 -6.78 -23.36 -19.87
CA PHE A 286 -8.21 -23.12 -19.64
C PHE A 286 -8.70 -23.71 -18.32
N SER A 287 -7.83 -24.18 -17.43
CA SER A 287 -8.24 -24.64 -16.10
C SER A 287 -8.87 -23.50 -15.30
N ARG A 288 -9.54 -23.85 -14.19
CA ARG A 288 -10.03 -22.85 -13.24
C ARG A 288 -8.90 -21.96 -12.73
N GLU A 289 -7.78 -22.56 -12.31
CA GLU A 289 -6.64 -21.85 -11.74
C GLU A 289 -6.01 -20.88 -12.77
N ASP A 290 -5.88 -21.31 -14.02
CA ASP A 290 -5.35 -20.47 -15.10
C ASP A 290 -6.27 -19.28 -15.42
N ARG A 291 -7.59 -19.48 -15.36
CA ARG A 291 -8.56 -18.39 -15.54
C ARG A 291 -8.46 -17.40 -14.40
N ASP A 292 -8.45 -17.88 -13.17
CA ASP A 292 -8.39 -17.05 -11.97
C ASP A 292 -7.10 -16.22 -11.98
N LEU A 293 -5.97 -16.85 -12.29
CA LEU A 293 -4.69 -16.16 -12.45
C LEU A 293 -4.72 -15.11 -13.56
N ASN A 294 -5.35 -15.39 -14.70
CA ASN A 294 -5.53 -14.41 -15.77
C ASN A 294 -6.35 -13.20 -15.30
N ILE A 295 -7.43 -13.41 -14.53
CA ILE A 295 -8.24 -12.30 -13.98
C ILE A 295 -7.43 -11.48 -12.97
N ARG A 296 -6.70 -12.13 -12.06
CA ARG A 296 -5.81 -11.46 -11.09
C ARG A 296 -4.75 -10.61 -11.80
N ARG A 297 -4.14 -11.12 -12.87
CA ARG A 297 -3.15 -10.36 -13.68
C ARG A 297 -3.78 -9.12 -14.32
N ILE A 298 -5.00 -9.23 -14.85
CA ILE A 298 -5.74 -8.07 -15.37
C ILE A 298 -6.02 -7.07 -14.25
N GLY A 299 -6.49 -7.55 -13.10
CA GLY A 299 -6.77 -6.73 -11.93
C GLY A 299 -5.56 -5.96 -11.43
N PHE A 300 -4.42 -6.63 -11.29
CA PHE A 300 -3.15 -6.00 -10.90
C PHE A 300 -2.75 -4.86 -11.84
N VAL A 301 -2.74 -5.11 -13.16
CA VAL A 301 -2.37 -4.07 -14.15
C VAL A 301 -3.39 -2.92 -14.17
N ALA A 302 -4.68 -3.23 -13.98
CA ALA A 302 -5.74 -2.22 -13.89
C ALA A 302 -5.58 -1.34 -12.65
N ALA A 303 -5.30 -1.94 -11.49
CA ALA A 303 -5.04 -1.25 -10.23
C ALA A 303 -3.82 -0.32 -10.37
N GLU A 304 -2.70 -0.80 -10.93
CA GLU A 304 -1.52 0.04 -11.15
C GLU A 304 -1.80 1.22 -12.09
N ALA A 305 -2.55 1.01 -13.18
CA ALA A 305 -2.95 2.11 -14.06
C ALA A 305 -3.84 3.14 -13.33
N ALA A 306 -4.76 2.66 -12.48
CA ALA A 306 -5.66 3.50 -11.71
C ALA A 306 -4.96 4.23 -10.56
N ARG A 307 -3.97 3.62 -9.90
CA ARG A 307 -3.13 4.23 -8.85
C ARG A 307 -2.52 5.55 -9.31
N HIS A 308 -2.19 5.65 -10.59
CA HIS A 308 -1.64 6.86 -11.22
C HIS A 308 -2.70 7.83 -11.80
N GLY A 309 -3.97 7.69 -11.40
CA GLY A 309 -5.10 8.53 -11.84
C GLY A 309 -5.69 8.14 -13.20
N GLY A 310 -5.20 7.06 -13.82
CA GLY A 310 -5.71 6.55 -15.10
C GLY A 310 -7.11 5.94 -15.00
N LEU A 311 -7.75 5.73 -16.15
CA LEU A 311 -8.99 4.97 -16.27
C LEU A 311 -8.69 3.64 -16.98
N ALA A 312 -8.83 2.52 -16.28
CA ALA A 312 -8.68 1.19 -16.87
C ALA A 312 -10.04 0.62 -17.29
N ILE A 313 -10.13 0.08 -18.50
CA ILE A 313 -11.31 -0.61 -19.01
C ILE A 313 -10.95 -2.08 -19.21
N CYS A 314 -11.56 -2.95 -18.42
CA CYS A 314 -11.29 -4.39 -18.44
C CYS A 314 -12.48 -5.13 -19.02
N ALA A 315 -12.26 -6.08 -19.94
CA ALA A 315 -13.36 -6.89 -20.51
C ALA A 315 -13.14 -8.41 -20.48
N PRO A 316 -12.73 -9.01 -19.34
CA PRO A 316 -12.66 -10.46 -19.22
C PRO A 316 -14.04 -11.13 -19.07
N ILE A 317 -14.05 -12.47 -19.01
CA ILE A 317 -15.27 -13.23 -18.66
C ILE A 317 -15.53 -13.19 -17.15
N ALA A 318 -14.48 -13.25 -16.32
CA ALA A 318 -14.53 -13.21 -14.85
C ALA A 318 -15.69 -14.00 -14.21
N PRO A 319 -15.72 -15.34 -14.41
CA PRO A 319 -16.89 -16.15 -14.11
C PRO A 319 -17.17 -16.37 -12.62
N PHE A 320 -16.19 -16.20 -11.74
CA PHE A 320 -16.34 -16.47 -10.30
C PHE A 320 -16.42 -15.17 -9.50
N ALA A 321 -17.33 -15.11 -8.54
CA ALA A 321 -17.52 -13.96 -7.66
C ALA A 321 -16.26 -13.67 -6.83
N SER A 322 -15.62 -14.71 -6.28
CA SER A 322 -14.42 -14.56 -5.45
C SER A 322 -13.30 -13.82 -6.18
N THR A 323 -13.06 -14.11 -7.46
CA THR A 323 -12.00 -13.45 -8.22
C THR A 323 -12.37 -12.03 -8.61
N ARG A 324 -13.66 -11.71 -8.81
CA ARG A 324 -14.10 -10.32 -9.02
C ARG A 324 -13.87 -9.49 -7.76
N GLU A 325 -14.19 -10.06 -6.60
CA GLU A 325 -13.98 -9.42 -5.29
C GLU A 325 -12.49 -9.19 -5.01
N GLU A 326 -11.64 -10.18 -5.29
CA GLU A 326 -10.19 -10.01 -5.19
C GLU A 326 -9.69 -8.82 -6.05
N VAL A 327 -10.20 -8.65 -7.27
CA VAL A 327 -9.82 -7.53 -8.13
C VAL A 327 -10.36 -6.20 -7.59
N ARG A 328 -11.60 -6.16 -7.10
CA ARG A 328 -12.18 -4.98 -6.44
C ARG A 328 -11.28 -4.54 -5.27
N ALA A 329 -10.92 -5.46 -4.39
CA ALA A 329 -10.04 -5.23 -3.27
C ALA A 329 -8.64 -4.71 -3.69
N MET A 330 -8.04 -5.26 -4.76
CA MET A 330 -6.77 -4.76 -5.30
C MET A 330 -6.87 -3.29 -5.76
N VAL A 331 -7.97 -2.92 -6.41
CA VAL A 331 -8.19 -1.55 -6.93
C VAL A 331 -8.46 -0.56 -5.79
N GLU A 332 -9.28 -0.96 -4.82
CA GLU A 332 -9.59 -0.12 -3.66
C GLU A 332 -8.37 0.08 -2.75
N ALA A 333 -7.51 -0.94 -2.61
CA ALA A 333 -6.27 -0.85 -1.82
C ALA A 333 -5.30 0.22 -2.33
N VAL A 334 -5.31 0.54 -3.63
CA VAL A 334 -4.51 1.63 -4.22
C VAL A 334 -5.25 2.98 -4.25
N GLY A 335 -6.40 3.08 -3.59
CA GLY A 335 -7.21 4.30 -3.47
C GLY A 335 -8.01 4.67 -4.73
N ALA A 336 -8.14 3.75 -5.69
CA ALA A 336 -8.92 3.94 -6.91
C ALA A 336 -10.37 3.48 -6.74
N ASP A 337 -11.26 3.98 -7.61
CA ASP A 337 -12.65 3.52 -7.69
C ASP A 337 -12.75 2.27 -8.58
N PHE A 338 -13.67 1.37 -8.23
CA PHE A 338 -13.98 0.17 -9.01
C PHE A 338 -15.46 0.17 -9.39
N LEU A 339 -15.77 -0.11 -10.66
CA LEU A 339 -17.13 -0.17 -11.18
C LEU A 339 -17.34 -1.46 -11.98
N LEU A 340 -18.17 -2.35 -11.45
CA LEU A 340 -18.51 -3.64 -12.04
C LEU A 340 -19.68 -3.50 -13.02
N VAL A 341 -19.42 -3.78 -14.30
CA VAL A 341 -20.44 -3.79 -15.37
C VAL A 341 -20.78 -5.22 -15.75
N HIS A 342 -21.94 -5.70 -15.34
CA HIS A 342 -22.45 -6.99 -15.77
C HIS A 342 -23.14 -6.89 -17.13
N VAL A 343 -22.54 -7.49 -18.16
CA VAL A 343 -23.17 -7.64 -19.48
C VAL A 343 -24.02 -8.90 -19.50
N ALA A 344 -25.21 -8.80 -18.92
CA ALA A 344 -26.18 -9.86 -18.63
C ALA A 344 -26.97 -10.34 -19.87
N THR A 345 -26.30 -10.47 -21.01
CA THR A 345 -26.96 -11.00 -22.21
C THR A 345 -27.21 -12.50 -22.04
N PRO A 346 -28.44 -13.00 -22.24
CA PRO A 346 -28.77 -14.41 -22.01
C PRO A 346 -27.88 -15.39 -22.78
N LEU A 347 -27.59 -16.55 -22.19
CA LEU A 347 -26.78 -17.60 -22.81
C LEU A 347 -27.29 -17.99 -24.21
N ALA A 348 -28.60 -18.13 -24.37
CA ALA A 348 -29.20 -18.50 -25.66
C ALA A 348 -28.88 -17.47 -26.77
N GLU A 349 -28.86 -16.18 -26.44
CA GLU A 349 -28.49 -15.13 -27.37
C GLU A 349 -26.98 -15.11 -27.63
N CYS A 350 -26.16 -15.38 -26.60
CA CYS A 350 -24.71 -15.53 -26.74
C CYS A 350 -24.35 -16.70 -27.69
N GLU A 351 -25.02 -17.85 -27.54
CA GLU A 351 -24.88 -19.03 -28.40
C GLU A 351 -25.37 -18.74 -29.82
N ARG A 352 -26.51 -18.06 -29.98
CA ARG A 352 -27.02 -17.67 -31.31
C ARG A 352 -26.02 -16.78 -32.07
N ARG A 353 -25.30 -15.91 -31.36
CA ARG A 353 -24.31 -14.99 -31.95
C ARG A 353 -22.98 -15.68 -32.29
N ASP A 354 -22.60 -16.75 -31.59
CA ASP A 354 -21.30 -17.46 -31.56
C ASP A 354 -20.22 -17.03 -32.59
N ARG A 355 -19.76 -15.78 -32.50
CA ARG A 355 -18.89 -15.18 -33.53
C ARG A 355 -17.54 -15.88 -33.65
N LYS A 356 -17.09 -16.52 -32.57
CA LYS A 356 -15.80 -17.21 -32.48
C LYS A 356 -15.92 -18.73 -32.70
N GLY A 357 -17.13 -19.25 -32.91
CA GLY A 357 -17.40 -20.69 -33.03
C GLY A 357 -17.07 -21.48 -31.75
N LEU A 358 -16.98 -20.81 -30.60
CA LEU A 358 -16.52 -21.42 -29.36
C LEU A 358 -17.65 -22.21 -28.69
N TYR A 359 -18.89 -21.73 -28.77
CA TYR A 359 -20.04 -22.47 -28.25
C TYR A 359 -20.29 -23.74 -29.05
N ALA A 360 -20.22 -23.68 -30.38
CA ALA A 360 -20.33 -24.86 -31.23
C ALA A 360 -19.26 -25.92 -30.89
N LYS A 361 -18.00 -25.51 -30.71
CA LYS A 361 -16.91 -26.40 -30.29
C LYS A 361 -17.10 -26.97 -28.89
N ALA A 362 -17.58 -26.16 -27.94
CA ALA A 362 -17.87 -26.61 -26.58
C ALA A 362 -19.01 -27.63 -26.55
N ARG A 363 -20.11 -27.38 -27.29
CA ARG A 363 -21.23 -28.32 -27.44
C ARG A 363 -20.81 -29.63 -28.12
N ALA A 364 -19.81 -29.58 -29.00
CA ALA A 364 -19.19 -30.75 -29.62
C ALA A 364 -18.13 -31.45 -28.74
N GLY A 365 -17.91 -31.00 -27.50
CA GLY A 365 -16.94 -31.59 -26.57
C GLY A 365 -15.47 -31.30 -26.88
N SER A 366 -15.18 -30.41 -27.84
CA SER A 366 -13.80 -30.04 -28.23
C SER A 366 -13.15 -29.07 -27.26
N ILE A 367 -13.93 -28.42 -26.39
CA ILE A 367 -13.44 -27.54 -25.31
C ILE A 367 -14.02 -28.10 -24.00
N PRO A 368 -13.25 -28.89 -23.24
CA PRO A 368 -13.75 -29.65 -22.09
C PRO A 368 -14.39 -28.76 -21.02
N GLU A 369 -13.76 -27.62 -20.72
CA GLU A 369 -14.22 -26.65 -19.73
C GLU A 369 -14.59 -25.36 -20.44
N PHE A 370 -15.88 -25.07 -20.59
CA PHE A 370 -16.35 -23.84 -21.23
C PHE A 370 -17.42 -23.16 -20.38
N THR A 371 -17.19 -21.89 -20.06
CA THR A 371 -18.06 -21.08 -19.18
C THR A 371 -19.47 -20.97 -19.75
N GLY A 372 -20.47 -21.26 -18.93
CA GLY A 372 -21.89 -21.29 -19.30
C GLY A 372 -22.35 -22.59 -19.94
N ILE A 373 -21.45 -23.55 -20.21
CA ILE A 373 -21.78 -24.88 -20.75
C ILE A 373 -21.37 -25.98 -19.76
N SER A 374 -20.07 -26.20 -19.58
CA SER A 374 -19.50 -27.24 -18.71
C SER A 374 -18.80 -26.68 -17.46
N SER A 375 -18.58 -25.37 -17.42
CA SER A 375 -18.05 -24.62 -16.28
C SER A 375 -19.02 -23.50 -15.92
N PRO A 376 -19.27 -23.21 -14.62
CA PRO A 376 -20.27 -22.24 -14.22
C PRO A 376 -19.88 -20.79 -14.57
N TYR A 377 -20.90 -19.94 -14.63
CA TYR A 377 -20.79 -18.49 -14.59
C TYR A 377 -21.64 -18.02 -13.42
N GLU A 378 -21.00 -17.50 -12.37
CA GLU A 378 -21.66 -16.95 -11.19
C GLU A 378 -22.09 -15.52 -11.52
N GLU A 379 -23.37 -15.36 -11.82
CA GLU A 379 -23.95 -14.05 -12.12
C GLU A 379 -23.68 -13.07 -10.96
N PRO A 380 -23.17 -11.85 -11.23
CA PRO A 380 -22.92 -10.87 -10.18
C PRO A 380 -24.22 -10.37 -9.54
N GLU A 381 -24.31 -10.46 -8.22
CA GLU A 381 -25.36 -9.86 -7.40
C GLU A 381 -25.02 -8.41 -6.97
N ASP A 382 -23.74 -8.03 -7.09
CA ASP A 382 -23.13 -6.78 -6.64
C ASP A 382 -22.73 -5.85 -7.80
N ALA A 383 -23.29 -6.04 -9.00
CA ALA A 383 -22.97 -5.22 -10.16
C ALA A 383 -23.45 -3.77 -9.99
N ASP A 384 -22.54 -2.82 -10.17
CA ASP A 384 -22.86 -1.38 -10.18
C ASP A 384 -23.74 -1.01 -11.38
N LEU A 385 -23.54 -1.69 -12.53
CA LEU A 385 -24.36 -1.55 -13.73
C LEU A 385 -24.64 -2.91 -14.37
N THR A 386 -25.88 -3.11 -14.81
CA THR A 386 -26.28 -4.30 -15.57
C THR A 386 -26.79 -3.90 -16.95
N VAL A 387 -26.28 -4.55 -18.00
CA VAL A 387 -26.60 -4.28 -19.40
C VAL A 387 -26.95 -5.57 -20.13
N ASP A 388 -28.21 -5.72 -20.54
CA ASP A 388 -28.59 -6.71 -21.54
C ASP A 388 -28.44 -6.11 -22.94
N THR A 389 -27.69 -6.78 -23.82
CA THR A 389 -27.45 -6.32 -25.20
C THR A 389 -28.43 -6.91 -26.20
N THR A 390 -29.50 -7.56 -25.75
CA THR A 390 -30.54 -8.15 -26.60
C THR A 390 -31.41 -7.07 -27.23
N GLY A 391 -31.34 -6.92 -28.56
CA GLY A 391 -32.12 -5.90 -29.29
C GLY A 391 -31.67 -4.45 -29.04
N VAL A 392 -30.56 -4.24 -28.33
CA VAL A 392 -30.00 -2.92 -28.03
C VAL A 392 -28.88 -2.59 -29.02
N SER A 393 -28.84 -1.36 -29.54
CA SER A 393 -27.74 -0.93 -30.40
C SER A 393 -26.44 -0.77 -29.61
N VAL A 394 -25.30 -0.81 -30.30
CA VAL A 394 -24.00 -0.65 -29.64
C VAL A 394 -23.89 0.73 -28.99
N GLU A 395 -24.35 1.76 -29.69
CA GLU A 395 -24.35 3.15 -29.23
C GLU A 395 -25.13 3.27 -27.92
N ARG A 396 -26.33 2.69 -27.86
CA ARG A 396 -27.17 2.75 -26.66
C ARG A 396 -26.59 1.95 -25.49
N ALA A 397 -25.95 0.81 -25.78
CA ALA A 397 -25.27 0.03 -24.75
C ALA A 397 -24.04 0.77 -24.19
N VAL A 398 -23.31 1.51 -25.04
CA VAL A 398 -22.19 2.36 -24.61
C VAL A 398 -22.67 3.54 -23.78
N GLU A 399 -23.73 4.24 -24.19
CA GLU A 399 -24.35 5.33 -23.43
C GLU A 399 -24.78 4.89 -22.03
N THR A 400 -25.40 3.71 -21.93
CA THR A 400 -25.81 3.12 -20.63
C THR A 400 -24.65 3.00 -19.64
N VAL A 401 -23.41 2.80 -20.13
CA VAL A 401 -22.21 2.75 -19.28
C VAL A 401 -21.58 4.13 -19.11
N LEU A 402 -21.55 4.95 -20.16
CA LEU A 402 -20.90 6.26 -20.13
C LEU A 402 -21.65 7.29 -19.28
N ASP A 403 -22.98 7.29 -19.31
CA ASP A 403 -23.81 8.27 -18.60
C ASP A 403 -23.56 8.23 -17.07
N PRO A 404 -23.55 7.07 -16.39
CA PRO A 404 -23.17 6.98 -14.98
C PRO A 404 -21.76 7.51 -14.68
N LEU A 405 -20.79 7.32 -15.58
CA LEU A 405 -19.44 7.82 -15.39
C LEU A 405 -19.38 9.36 -15.41
N ILE A 406 -20.21 9.99 -16.25
CA ILE A 406 -20.35 11.44 -16.31
C ILE A 406 -21.11 11.95 -15.07
N GLN A 407 -22.22 11.30 -14.70
CA GLN A 407 -23.04 11.69 -13.55
C GLN A 407 -22.26 11.58 -12.23
N GLY A 408 -21.45 10.52 -12.07
CA GLY A 408 -20.56 10.36 -10.92
C GLY A 408 -19.30 11.22 -10.97
N GLY A 409 -19.11 12.02 -12.03
CA GLY A 409 -18.03 12.99 -12.15
C GLY A 409 -16.65 12.38 -12.41
N TRP A 410 -16.56 11.10 -12.75
CA TRP A 410 -15.30 10.46 -13.16
C TRP A 410 -14.85 10.92 -14.55
N VAL A 411 -15.81 11.31 -15.39
CA VAL A 411 -15.61 11.82 -16.75
C VAL A 411 -16.22 13.22 -16.83
N ARG A 412 -15.49 14.15 -17.43
CA ARG A 412 -15.95 15.52 -17.72
C ARG A 412 -16.35 15.66 -19.18
#